data_AF-A0AAU2PAH0-F1
#
_entry.id   AF-A0AAU2PAH0-F1
#
_cell.length_a   1.000
_cell.length_b   1.000
_cell.length_c   1.000
_cell.angle_alpha   90.00
_cell.angle_beta   90.00
_cell.angle_gamma   90.00
#
_symmetry.space_group_name_H-M   'P 1'
#
loop_
_entity.id
_entity.type
_entity.pdbx_description
1 polymer ?
#
loop_
_entity_poly.entity_id
_entity_poly.type
_entity_poly.pdbx_seq_one_letter_code
_entity_poly.pdbx_strand_id
1 'polypeptide(L)'
;MAIAVVRAETYYLPPPRLPQDAWADVPGAELIYRWIEERMGRRVPLPEGTLDGVPPVYARVNQNRWLADCVCGSAAIVSLVDPRWGCTQCGYGWAAMVVPTAEETAAIEAELLTIPQPHLRNWWNPLDPNNPDWQAEPAPDPGPLSEPV
;
A
#
# COMPACT_ATOMS: atom_id res chain seq x y z
N MET A 1 4.69 -25.70 3.76
CA MET A 1 3.74 -24.88 2.99
C MET A 1 4.26 -23.45 3.03
N ALA A 2 4.48 -22.80 1.88
CA ALA A 2 4.97 -21.43 1.85
C ALA A 2 3.84 -20.48 2.27
N ILE A 3 4.12 -19.54 3.18
CA ILE A 3 3.16 -18.51 3.58
C ILE A 3 3.15 -17.46 2.48
N ALA A 4 2.01 -17.25 1.83
CA ALA A 4 1.85 -16.22 0.80
C ALA A 4 2.04 -14.81 1.37
N VAL A 5 2.45 -13.85 0.53
CA VAL A 5 2.48 -12.44 0.90
C VAL A 5 1.04 -11.95 1.07
N VAL A 6 0.76 -11.29 2.18
CA VAL A 6 -0.61 -10.92 2.57
C VAL A 6 -1.05 -9.67 1.82
N ARG A 7 -2.25 -9.73 1.23
CA ARG A 7 -2.96 -8.61 0.59
C ARG A 7 -4.29 -8.34 1.28
N ALA A 8 -4.91 -7.20 1.01
CA ALA A 8 -6.19 -6.80 1.61
C ALA A 8 -7.27 -7.88 1.47
N GLU A 9 -7.40 -8.46 0.28
CA GLU A 9 -8.42 -9.48 -0.06
C GLU A 9 -8.27 -10.76 0.76
N THR A 10 -7.05 -11.06 1.22
CA THR A 10 -6.76 -12.26 2.02
C THR A 10 -6.79 -12.01 3.54
N TYR A 11 -6.73 -10.74 3.95
CA TYR A 11 -6.62 -10.37 5.37
C TYR A 11 -7.94 -9.83 5.92
N TYR A 12 -8.57 -8.93 5.18
CA TYR A 12 -9.83 -8.31 5.56
C TYR A 12 -10.99 -9.19 5.11
N LEU A 13 -11.19 -10.28 5.86
CA LEU A 13 -12.24 -11.24 5.59
C LEU A 13 -13.51 -10.96 6.41
N PRO A 14 -14.69 -11.34 5.91
CA PRO A 14 -15.94 -11.30 6.66
C PRO A 14 -15.81 -12.04 8.01
N PRO A 15 -16.60 -11.64 9.03
CA PRO A 15 -16.62 -12.36 10.30
C PRO A 15 -17.13 -13.80 10.10
N PRO A 16 -16.75 -14.77 10.96
CA PRO A 16 -17.09 -16.18 10.79
C PRO A 16 -18.59 -16.52 10.73
N ARG A 17 -19.45 -15.58 11.15
CA ARG A 17 -20.91 -15.70 11.08
C ARG A 17 -21.49 -15.44 9.67
N LEU A 18 -20.67 -14.93 8.75
CA LEU A 18 -21.03 -14.67 7.36
C LEU A 18 -20.28 -15.63 6.43
N PRO A 19 -20.81 -15.88 5.21
CA PRO A 19 -20.07 -16.56 4.15
C PRO A 19 -18.73 -15.89 3.84
N GLN A 20 -17.75 -16.66 3.35
CA GLN A 20 -16.41 -16.12 3.03
C GLN A 20 -16.43 -15.09 1.90
N ASP A 21 -17.40 -15.19 1.01
CA ASP A 21 -17.62 -14.32 -0.15
C ASP A 21 -18.57 -13.15 0.16
N ALA A 22 -18.99 -12.96 1.41
CA ALA A 22 -19.94 -11.89 1.78
C ALA A 22 -19.44 -10.48 1.46
N TRP A 23 -18.12 -10.30 1.24
CA TRP A 23 -17.50 -9.04 0.84
C TRP A 23 -16.89 -9.08 -0.57
N ALA A 24 -17.30 -10.01 -1.43
CA ALA A 24 -16.75 -10.14 -2.79
C ALA A 24 -16.97 -8.88 -3.65
N ASP A 25 -18.07 -8.16 -3.43
CA ASP A 25 -18.40 -6.93 -4.15
C ASP A 25 -17.86 -5.66 -3.48
N VAL A 26 -17.14 -5.78 -2.36
CA VAL A 26 -16.55 -4.63 -1.66
C VAL A 26 -15.23 -4.28 -2.36
N PRO A 27 -15.04 -3.02 -2.82
CA PRO A 27 -13.77 -2.61 -3.40
C PRO A 27 -12.60 -2.83 -2.44
N GLY A 28 -11.43 -3.19 -2.99
CA GLY A 28 -10.26 -3.56 -2.19
C GLY A 28 -9.83 -2.49 -1.17
N ALA A 29 -9.93 -1.21 -1.53
CA ALA A 29 -9.59 -0.09 -0.65
C ALA A 29 -10.60 0.10 0.51
N GLU A 30 -11.82 -0.43 0.37
CA GLU A 30 -12.90 -0.30 1.34
C GLU A 30 -12.97 -1.48 2.32
N LEU A 31 -12.26 -2.58 2.03
CA LEU A 31 -12.24 -3.78 2.87
C LEU A 31 -11.79 -3.50 4.31
N ILE A 32 -10.77 -2.65 4.52
CA ILE A 32 -10.32 -2.27 5.85
C ILE A 32 -11.41 -1.55 6.66
N TYR A 33 -12.22 -0.71 6.00
CA TYR A 33 -13.31 0.00 6.66
C TYR A 33 -14.36 -0.99 7.14
N ARG A 34 -14.82 -1.90 6.25
CA ARG A 34 -15.75 -2.98 6.62
C ARG A 34 -15.21 -3.84 7.75
N TRP A 35 -13.93 -4.19 7.68
CA TRP A 35 -13.28 -5.00 8.69
C TRP A 35 -13.21 -4.31 10.06
N ILE A 36 -12.88 -3.02 10.10
CA ILE A 36 -12.87 -2.24 11.34
C ILE A 36 -14.28 -2.10 11.93
N GLU A 37 -15.29 -1.86 11.09
CA GLU A 37 -16.68 -1.78 11.57
C GLU A 37 -17.12 -3.06 12.27
N GLU A 38 -16.86 -4.22 11.65
CA GLU A 38 -17.17 -5.52 12.24
C GLU A 38 -16.32 -5.86 13.46
N ARG A 39 -15.02 -5.53 13.46
CA ARG A 39 -14.09 -5.91 14.54
C ARG A 39 -14.15 -4.99 15.76
N MET A 40 -14.37 -3.71 15.55
CA MET A 40 -14.33 -2.70 16.61
C MET A 40 -15.74 -2.24 17.05
N GLY A 41 -16.80 -2.65 16.35
CA GLY A 41 -18.17 -2.29 16.69
C GLY A 41 -18.47 -0.79 16.59
N ARG A 42 -17.68 -0.04 15.80
CA ARG A 42 -17.85 1.39 15.57
C ARG A 42 -17.91 1.67 14.08
N ARG A 43 -18.79 2.58 13.67
CA ARG A 43 -18.82 3.04 12.27
C ARG A 43 -17.56 3.85 11.97
N VAL A 44 -16.95 3.58 10.83
CA VAL A 44 -15.84 4.39 10.29
C VAL A 44 -16.32 4.91 8.95
N PRO A 45 -16.61 6.21 8.83
CA PRO A 45 -17.09 6.76 7.57
C PRO A 45 -16.03 6.54 6.48
N LEU A 46 -16.49 6.14 5.30
CA LEU A 46 -15.66 6.17 4.11
C LEU A 46 -15.32 7.63 3.80
N PRO A 47 -14.10 7.94 3.34
CA PRO A 47 -13.77 9.29 2.91
C PRO A 47 -14.70 9.77 1.79
N GLU A 48 -15.16 11.01 1.92
CA GLU A 48 -15.98 11.68 0.92
C GLU A 48 -15.05 12.37 -0.10
N GLY A 49 -14.65 11.62 -1.13
CA GLY A 49 -13.86 12.14 -2.25
C GLY A 49 -12.36 11.86 -2.20
N THR A 50 -11.70 12.16 -3.31
CA THR A 50 -10.25 12.03 -3.50
C THR A 50 -9.53 13.30 -3.08
N LEU A 51 -8.35 13.13 -2.50
CA LEU A 51 -7.45 14.23 -2.21
C LEU A 51 -6.72 14.62 -3.48
N ASP A 52 -7.01 15.81 -3.98
CA ASP A 52 -6.32 16.38 -5.14
C ASP A 52 -5.06 17.13 -4.72
N GLY A 53 -4.00 17.02 -5.50
CA GLY A 53 -2.74 17.75 -5.28
C GLY A 53 -1.90 17.28 -4.10
N VAL A 54 -2.26 16.17 -3.44
CA VAL A 54 -1.42 15.53 -2.43
C VAL A 54 -0.47 14.52 -3.07
N PRO A 55 0.74 14.30 -2.51
CA PRO A 55 1.61 13.22 -2.95
C PRO A 55 0.90 11.87 -2.87
N PRO A 56 1.13 10.95 -3.83
CA PRO A 56 0.57 9.62 -3.73
C PRO A 56 1.23 8.85 -2.59
N VAL A 57 0.55 7.80 -2.11
CA VAL A 57 1.15 6.82 -1.20
C VAL A 57 1.73 5.67 -2.01
N TYR A 58 2.75 5.00 -1.48
CA TYR A 58 3.44 3.91 -2.18
C TYR A 58 3.14 2.58 -1.50
N ALA A 59 2.73 1.59 -2.30
CA ALA A 59 2.63 0.23 -1.80
C ALA A 59 4.03 -0.33 -1.54
N ARG A 60 4.21 -1.01 -0.41
CA ARG A 60 5.46 -1.69 -0.02
C ARG A 60 5.16 -3.02 0.65
N VAL A 61 6.14 -3.91 0.73
CA VAL A 61 6.03 -5.10 1.57
C VAL A 61 6.78 -4.88 2.88
N ASN A 62 6.11 -5.15 3.99
CA ASN A 62 6.74 -5.15 5.31
C ASN A 62 6.33 -6.41 6.06
N GLN A 63 7.32 -7.20 6.49
CA GLN A 63 7.11 -8.45 7.22
C GLN A 63 6.02 -9.33 6.56
N ASN A 64 6.15 -9.55 5.25
CA ASN A 64 5.25 -10.39 4.44
C ASN A 64 3.82 -9.84 4.25
N ARG A 65 3.61 -8.52 4.30
CA ARG A 65 2.31 -7.87 4.05
C ARG A 65 2.49 -6.70 3.11
N TRP A 66 1.64 -6.60 2.10
CA TRP A 66 1.49 -5.39 1.30
C TRP A 66 0.83 -4.31 2.13
N LEU A 67 1.55 -3.21 2.35
CA LEU A 67 1.13 -2.05 3.13
C LEU A 67 1.26 -0.75 2.33
N ALA A 68 0.55 0.29 2.77
CA ALA A 68 0.91 1.67 2.47
C ALA A 68 0.81 2.51 3.76
N ASP A 69 1.71 3.48 3.89
CA ASP A 69 1.85 4.31 5.07
C ASP A 69 1.08 5.63 4.94
N CYS A 70 0.52 6.08 6.07
CA CYS A 70 -0.10 7.39 6.21
C CYS A 70 0.92 8.39 6.76
N VAL A 71 0.78 9.66 6.37
CA VAL A 71 1.45 10.80 7.02
C VAL A 71 1.19 10.91 8.53
N CYS A 72 0.12 10.29 9.05
CA CYS A 72 -0.16 10.24 10.48
C CYS A 72 0.62 9.14 11.23
N GLY A 73 1.48 8.39 10.54
CA GLY A 73 2.27 7.28 11.09
C GLY A 73 1.52 5.94 11.20
N SER A 74 0.30 5.86 10.68
CA SER A 74 -0.41 4.58 10.57
C SER A 74 -0.03 3.84 9.28
N ALA A 75 -0.24 2.53 9.26
CA ALA A 75 -0.08 1.71 8.06
C ALA A 75 -1.25 0.75 7.94
N ALA A 76 -1.72 0.52 6.72
CA ALA A 76 -2.83 -0.37 6.41
C ALA A 76 -2.40 -1.43 5.40
N ILE A 77 -2.97 -2.63 5.48
CA ILE A 77 -2.81 -3.63 4.42
C ILE A 77 -3.59 -3.16 3.21
N VAL A 78 -3.04 -3.33 2.00
CA VAL A 78 -3.59 -2.73 0.79
C VAL A 78 -4.01 -3.77 -0.24
N SER A 79 -4.97 -3.37 -1.08
CA SER A 79 -5.28 -4.04 -2.33
C SER A 79 -4.33 -3.53 -3.41
N LEU A 80 -3.83 -4.42 -4.26
CA LEU A 80 -3.00 -4.02 -5.40
C LEU A 80 -3.81 -3.84 -6.69
N VAL A 81 -5.11 -4.13 -6.64
CA VAL A 81 -6.04 -4.02 -7.79
C VAL A 81 -7.00 -2.84 -7.64
N ASP A 82 -7.12 -2.26 -6.44
CA ASP A 82 -7.78 -0.98 -6.19
C ASP A 82 -6.71 0.08 -5.85
N PRO A 83 -6.39 1.02 -6.76
CA PRO A 83 -5.31 2.00 -6.57
C PRO A 83 -5.70 3.17 -5.65
N ARG A 84 -6.84 3.06 -4.94
CA ARG A 84 -7.22 4.01 -3.89
C ARG A 84 -6.65 3.54 -2.56
N TRP A 85 -6.26 4.49 -1.73
CA TRP A 85 -5.86 4.21 -0.36
C TRP A 85 -6.54 5.19 0.60
N GLY A 86 -6.99 4.70 1.75
CA GLY A 86 -7.66 5.49 2.77
C GLY A 86 -7.20 5.12 4.18
N CYS A 87 -6.97 6.14 5.01
CA CYS A 87 -6.57 5.96 6.40
C CYS A 87 -7.78 5.89 7.33
N THR A 88 -7.98 4.75 7.98
CA THR A 88 -9.05 4.55 8.98
C THR A 88 -8.71 5.09 10.37
N GLN A 89 -7.49 5.60 10.58
CA GLN A 89 -7.04 6.13 11.87
C GLN A 89 -7.25 7.65 11.99
N CYS A 90 -6.75 8.42 11.02
CA CYS A 90 -6.88 9.88 11.03
C CYS A 90 -7.93 10.42 10.05
N GLY A 91 -8.50 9.58 9.18
CA GLY A 91 -9.48 10.01 8.19
C GLY A 91 -8.89 10.89 7.08
N TYR A 92 -7.64 10.62 6.67
CA TYR A 92 -6.87 11.46 5.74
C TYR A 92 -7.65 11.86 4.47
N GLY A 93 -8.40 10.92 3.88
CA GLY A 93 -9.02 11.07 2.56
C GLY A 93 -8.70 9.87 1.67
N TRP A 94 -9.32 9.78 0.49
CA TRP A 94 -8.83 8.85 -0.55
C TRP A 94 -7.62 9.45 -1.24
N ALA A 95 -6.44 8.85 -1.07
CA ALA A 95 -5.24 9.20 -1.83
C ALA A 95 -5.02 8.22 -2.98
N ALA A 96 -4.36 8.68 -4.04
CA ALA A 96 -3.83 7.80 -5.08
C ALA A 96 -2.71 6.94 -4.50
N MET A 97 -2.70 5.66 -4.83
CA MET A 97 -1.67 4.71 -4.44
C MET A 97 -0.89 4.24 -5.66
N VAL A 98 0.43 4.35 -5.58
CA VAL A 98 1.34 3.78 -6.56
C VAL A 98 1.53 2.30 -6.24
N VAL A 99 0.98 1.46 -7.11
CA VAL A 99 1.10 0.00 -7.05
C VAL A 99 1.98 -0.49 -8.20
N PRO A 100 2.78 -1.55 -8.00
CA PRO A 100 3.42 -2.24 -9.11
C PRO A 100 2.38 -2.82 -10.06
N THR A 101 2.78 -3.06 -11.31
CA THR A 101 1.98 -3.83 -12.25
C THR A 101 1.73 -5.25 -11.74
N ALA A 102 0.77 -5.96 -12.34
CA ALA A 102 0.47 -7.34 -11.96
C ALA A 102 1.67 -8.28 -12.16
N GLU A 103 2.48 -8.04 -13.21
CA GLU A 103 3.70 -8.81 -13.48
C GLU A 103 4.79 -8.53 -12.45
N GLU A 104 5.07 -7.25 -12.16
CA GLU A 104 6.03 -6.86 -11.12
C GLU A 104 5.60 -7.39 -9.75
N THR A 105 4.32 -7.30 -9.42
CA THR A 105 3.77 -7.86 -8.18
C THR A 105 4.07 -9.35 -8.05
N ALA A 106 3.83 -10.13 -9.12
CA ALA A 106 4.11 -11.55 -9.12
C ALA A 106 5.62 -11.85 -8.97
N ALA A 107 6.48 -11.07 -9.63
CA ALA A 107 7.93 -11.18 -9.51
C ALA A 107 8.42 -10.86 -8.09
N ILE A 108 7.96 -9.76 -7.51
CA ILE A 108 8.28 -9.32 -6.14
C ILE A 108 7.87 -10.41 -5.14
N GLU A 109 6.64 -10.92 -5.23
CA GLU A 109 6.18 -11.96 -4.32
C GLU A 109 6.98 -13.27 -4.48
N ALA A 110 7.29 -13.67 -5.71
CA ALA A 110 8.11 -14.85 -5.97
C ALA A 110 9.51 -14.72 -5.36
N GLU A 111 10.15 -13.56 -5.49
CA GLU A 111 11.44 -13.26 -4.86
C GLU A 111 11.34 -13.33 -3.34
N LEU A 112 10.35 -12.66 -2.74
CA LEU A 112 10.16 -12.65 -1.29
C LEU A 112 9.87 -14.05 -0.72
N LEU A 113 9.21 -14.92 -1.49
CA LEU A 113 8.96 -16.31 -1.08
C LEU A 113 10.23 -17.17 -1.00
N THR A 114 11.35 -16.74 -1.62
CA THR A 114 12.66 -17.40 -1.46
C THR A 114 13.25 -17.19 -0.06
N ILE A 115 12.82 -16.13 0.64
CA ILE A 115 13.21 -15.84 2.02
C ILE A 115 12.34 -16.68 2.96
N PRO A 116 12.91 -17.66 3.70
CA PRO A 116 12.09 -18.58 4.51
C PRO A 116 11.38 -17.90 5.68
N GLN A 117 11.95 -16.81 6.20
CA GLN A 117 11.44 -16.10 7.38
C GLN A 117 10.51 -14.94 6.96
N PRO A 118 9.18 -15.01 7.19
CA PRO A 118 8.25 -13.96 6.74
C PRO A 118 8.55 -12.57 7.32
N HIS A 119 9.09 -12.49 8.54
CA HIS A 119 9.44 -11.22 9.17
C HIS A 119 10.65 -10.52 8.51
N LEU A 120 11.41 -11.22 7.66
CA LEU A 120 12.51 -10.65 6.88
C LEU A 120 12.08 -10.26 5.46
N ARG A 121 10.85 -10.57 5.05
CA ARG A 121 10.31 -10.24 3.72
C ARG A 121 9.88 -8.79 3.69
N ASN A 122 10.73 -7.95 3.13
CA ASN A 122 10.51 -6.53 2.98
C ASN A 122 10.85 -6.12 1.55
N TRP A 123 10.07 -5.20 0.99
CA TRP A 123 10.29 -4.64 -0.33
C TRP A 123 9.77 -3.20 -0.32
N TRP A 124 10.49 -2.30 -0.98
CA TRP A 124 10.09 -0.90 -1.12
C TRP A 124 9.82 -0.57 -2.58
N ASN A 125 8.82 0.27 -2.83
CA ASN A 125 8.62 0.81 -4.16
C ASN A 125 9.84 1.67 -4.55
N PRO A 126 10.44 1.48 -5.74
CA PRO A 126 11.57 2.30 -6.18
C PRO A 126 11.27 3.81 -6.22
N LEU A 127 10.00 4.18 -6.40
CA LEU A 127 9.56 5.57 -6.44
C LEU A 127 9.24 6.15 -5.05
N ASP A 128 9.23 5.33 -3.99
CA ASP A 128 8.94 5.81 -2.63
C ASP A 128 10.13 6.63 -2.10
N PRO A 129 9.93 7.93 -1.78
CA PRO A 129 10.99 8.76 -1.19
C PRO A 129 11.50 8.26 0.17
N ASN A 130 10.75 7.39 0.85
CA ASN A 130 11.15 6.77 2.11
C ASN A 130 11.90 5.44 1.91
N ASN A 131 12.04 4.96 0.68
CA ASN A 131 12.83 3.76 0.39
C ASN A 131 14.28 3.99 0.87
N PRO A 132 14.82 3.15 1.78
CA PRO A 132 16.18 3.31 2.29
C PRO A 132 17.26 3.23 1.20
N ASP A 133 16.96 2.54 0.10
CA ASP A 133 17.84 2.40 -1.07
C ASP A 133 17.59 3.49 -2.12
N TRP A 134 16.70 4.46 -1.83
CA TRP A 134 16.41 5.57 -2.73
C TRP A 134 17.67 6.43 -2.94
N GLN A 135 18.02 6.63 -4.21
CA GLN A 135 19.07 7.55 -4.62
C GLN A 135 18.41 8.67 -5.42
N ALA A 136 18.64 9.92 -5.01
CA ALA A 136 18.25 11.06 -5.83
C ALA A 136 18.93 10.95 -7.20
N GLU A 137 18.18 11.22 -8.27
CA GLU A 137 18.80 11.37 -9.59
C GLU A 137 19.92 12.43 -9.49
N PRO A 138 21.11 12.19 -10.08
CA PRO A 138 22.15 13.20 -10.12
C PRO A 138 21.57 14.46 -10.78
N ALA A 139 21.78 15.62 -10.17
CA ALA A 139 21.38 16.88 -10.77
C ALA A 139 21.96 16.99 -12.20
N PRO A 140 21.21 17.52 -13.17
CA PRO A 140 21.74 17.75 -14.51
C PRO A 140 23.01 18.61 -14.39
N ASP A 141 24.06 18.22 -15.10
CA ASP A 141 25.31 18.99 -15.17
C ASP A 141 24.95 20.44 -15.53
N PRO A 142 25.32 21.45 -14.71
CA PRO A 142 25.02 22.85 -14.99
C PRO A 142 25.59 23.36 -16.32
N GLY A 143 26.35 22.52 -17.04
CA GLY A 143 27.01 22.89 -18.27
C GLY A 143 28.18 23.83 -17.97
N PRO A 144 29.06 24.06 -18.96
CA PRO A 144 30.14 25.01 -18.79
C PRO A 144 29.57 26.39 -18.48
N LEU A 145 30.06 27.03 -17.41
CA LEU A 145 29.81 28.44 -17.14
C LEU A 145 30.27 29.23 -18.37
N SER A 146 29.32 29.76 -19.15
CA SER A 146 29.63 30.67 -20.24
C SER A 146 30.36 31.88 -19.65
N GLU A 147 31.60 32.11 -20.07
CA GLU A 147 32.39 33.26 -19.66
C GLU A 147 31.65 34.56 -20.05
N PRO A 148 31.60 35.57 -19.15
CA PRO A 148 31.01 36.86 -19.49
C PRO A 148 31.85 37.54 -20.59
N VAL A 149 31.13 38.03 -21.61
CA VAL A 149 31.65 38.80 -22.76
C VAL A 149 32.09 40.20 -22.33
#